data_AF-A0A0F2INW0-F1
#
_entry.id   AF-A0A0F2INW0-F1
#
_cell.length_a   1.000
_cell.length_b   1.000
_cell.length_c   1.000
_cell.angle_alpha   90.00
_cell.angle_beta   90.00
_cell.angle_gamma   90.00
#
_symmetry.space_group_name_H-M   'P 1'
#
loop_
_entity.id
_entity.type
_entity.pdbx_description
1 polymer ?
#
loop_
_entity_poly.entity_id
_entity_poly.type
_entity_poly.pdbx_seq_one_letter_code
_entity_poly.pdbx_strand_id
1 'polypeptide(L)'
;MKKVDLSLAGNYLHDSDDLGALEKFLISDDSFSKTSMNCAMSALFGRIGNAIDIDEAVYDQLSNTNKFYLARGAFPDREQELRAYILERFYKFVS
;
A
#
# COMPACT_ATOMS: atom_id res chain seq x y z
N MET A 1 8.00 13.13 14.48
CA MET A 1 7.50 11.94 13.75
C MET A 1 8.48 10.79 13.93
N LYS A 2 8.02 9.61 14.37
CA LYS A 2 8.84 8.38 14.22
C LYS A 2 9.14 8.21 12.73
N LYS A 3 10.40 7.96 12.37
CA LYS A 3 10.76 7.63 10.98
C LYS A 3 10.11 6.28 10.66
N VAL A 4 9.01 6.30 9.90
CA VAL A 4 8.49 5.10 9.26
C VAL A 4 9.57 4.65 8.29
N ASP A 5 10.23 3.53 8.56
CA ASP A 5 11.07 2.93 7.53
C ASP A 5 10.14 2.38 6.43
N LEU A 6 10.34 2.66 5.15
CA LEU A 6 9.63 1.99 4.03
C LEU A 6 10.63 1.32 3.07
N SER A 7 11.91 1.31 3.42
CA SER A 7 13.02 0.87 2.57
C SER A 7 13.17 -0.65 2.49
N LEU A 8 12.37 -1.41 3.26
CA LEU A 8 12.39 -2.86 3.25
C LEU A 8 11.70 -3.50 2.03
N ALA A 9 11.33 -2.70 1.01
CA ALA A 9 10.78 -3.22 -0.24
C ALA A 9 11.91 -3.74 -1.14
N GLY A 10 11.90 -5.02 -1.51
CA GLY A 10 12.88 -5.50 -2.49
C GLY A 10 12.93 -7.00 -2.77
N ASN A 11 12.22 -7.83 -2.02
CA ASN A 11 12.32 -9.29 -2.25
C ASN A 11 11.41 -9.79 -3.38
N TYR A 12 10.36 -9.04 -3.70
CA TYR A 12 9.37 -9.40 -4.71
C TYR A 12 9.28 -8.39 -5.86
N LEU A 13 10.11 -7.33 -5.83
CA LEU A 13 10.18 -6.35 -6.91
C LEU A 13 11.45 -6.58 -7.73
N HIS A 14 11.30 -6.55 -9.05
CA HIS A 14 12.39 -6.50 -10.01
C HIS A 14 12.63 -5.05 -10.45
N ASP A 15 13.86 -4.73 -10.87
CA ASP A 15 14.21 -3.41 -11.41
C ASP A 15 13.37 -3.00 -12.63
N SER A 16 12.73 -3.97 -13.28
CA SER A 16 11.83 -3.77 -14.43
C SER A 16 10.36 -3.52 -14.04
N ASP A 17 9.99 -3.63 -12.75
CA ASP A 17 8.60 -3.48 -12.33
C ASP A 17 8.12 -2.03 -12.44
N ASP A 18 6.97 -1.85 -13.08
CA ASP A 18 6.33 -0.55 -13.24
C ASP A 18 5.52 -0.18 -11.98
N LEU A 19 6.04 0.76 -11.19
CA LEU A 19 5.34 1.29 -10.03
C LEU A 19 4.03 2.04 -10.39
N GLY A 20 3.86 2.44 -11.65
CA GLY A 20 2.62 2.98 -12.21
C GLY A 20 1.56 1.92 -12.51
N ALA A 21 1.86 0.63 -12.34
CA ALA A 21 0.87 -0.43 -12.40
C ALA A 21 -0.05 -0.43 -11.16
N LEU A 22 0.37 0.20 -10.06
CA LEU A 22 -0.40 0.24 -8.81
C LEU A 22 -1.84 0.72 -9.05
N GLU A 23 -2.04 1.78 -9.83
CA GLU A 23 -3.34 2.37 -10.12
C GLU A 23 -4.34 1.36 -10.67
N LYS A 24 -3.87 0.41 -11.49
CA LYS A 24 -4.70 -0.66 -12.07
C LYS A 24 -5.22 -1.61 -10.98
N PHE A 25 -4.38 -1.93 -10.01
CA PHE A 25 -4.73 -2.85 -8.92
C PHE A 25 -5.59 -2.18 -7.84
N LEU A 26 -5.44 -0.87 -7.62
CA LEU A 26 -6.27 -0.11 -6.68
C LEU A 26 -7.76 -0.12 -7.06
N ILE A 27 -8.05 -0.10 -8.37
CA ILE A 27 -9.41 -0.06 -8.91
C ILE A 27 -9.89 -1.42 -9.46
N SER A 28 -9.12 -2.49 -9.24
CA SER A 28 -9.46 -3.80 -9.78
C SER A 28 -10.76 -4.36 -9.17
N ASP A 29 -11.65 -4.83 -10.05
CA ASP A 29 -12.88 -5.54 -9.67
C ASP A 29 -12.67 -7.05 -9.55
N ASP A 30 -11.49 -7.56 -9.92
CA ASP A 30 -11.12 -8.95 -9.70
C ASP A 30 -11.00 -9.22 -8.19
N SER A 31 -11.80 -10.19 -7.70
CA SER A 31 -11.93 -10.49 -6.26
C SER A 31 -10.59 -10.83 -5.61
N PHE A 32 -9.74 -11.58 -6.34
CA PHE A 32 -8.42 -11.96 -5.86
C PHE A 32 -7.51 -10.74 -5.74
N SER A 33 -7.38 -9.95 -6.81
CA SER A 33 -6.59 -8.72 -6.83
C SER A 33 -7.05 -7.73 -5.76
N LYS A 34 -8.36 -7.55 -5.61
CA LYS A 34 -8.96 -6.66 -4.60
C LYS A 34 -8.63 -7.11 -3.18
N THR A 35 -8.69 -8.40 -2.91
CA THR A 35 -8.37 -8.98 -1.59
C THR A 35 -6.88 -8.85 -1.30
N SER A 36 -6.01 -9.23 -2.24
CA SER A 36 -4.55 -9.09 -2.11
C SER A 36 -4.13 -7.64 -1.89
N MET A 37 -4.78 -6.69 -2.57
CA MET A 37 -4.52 -5.27 -2.38
C MET A 37 -5.01 -4.77 -1.01
N ASN A 38 -6.16 -5.23 -0.54
CA ASN A 38 -6.63 -4.92 0.82
C ASN A 38 -5.63 -5.42 1.89
N CYS A 39 -5.11 -6.63 1.74
CA CYS A 39 -4.08 -7.17 2.64
C CYS A 39 -2.79 -6.33 2.59
N ALA A 40 -2.35 -5.94 1.39
CA ALA A 40 -1.19 -5.06 1.22
C ALA A 40 -1.37 -3.69 1.91
N MET A 41 -2.54 -3.08 1.77
CA MET A 41 -2.87 -1.81 2.44
C MET A 41 -2.97 -1.94 3.95
N SER A 42 -3.54 -3.04 4.46
CA SER A 42 -3.61 -3.31 5.91
C SER A 42 -2.20 -3.47 6.49
N ALA A 43 -1.31 -4.15 5.76
CA ALA A 43 0.11 -4.27 6.15
C ALA A 43 0.86 -2.93 6.09
N LEU A 44 0.46 -2.00 5.21
CA LEU A 44 0.98 -0.63 5.21
C LEU A 44 0.45 0.12 6.43
N PHE A 45 -0.86 0.04 6.70
CA PHE A 45 -1.49 0.71 7.84
C PHE A 45 -0.87 0.29 9.17
N GLY A 46 -0.66 -1.00 9.43
CA GLY A 46 0.04 -1.45 10.64
C GLY A 46 1.46 -0.86 10.80
N ARG A 47 2.10 -0.43 9.71
CA ARG A 47 3.42 0.21 9.71
C ARG A 47 3.35 1.73 9.92
N ILE A 48 2.28 2.37 9.47
CA ILE A 48 2.14 3.84 9.44
C ILE A 48 1.01 4.39 10.30
N GLY A 49 0.22 3.55 10.97
CA GLY A 49 -1.07 3.92 11.57
C GLY A 49 -1.00 5.09 12.54
N ASN A 50 0.09 5.18 13.32
CA ASN A 50 0.36 6.31 14.22
C ASN A 50 0.51 7.67 13.51
N ALA A 51 0.74 7.69 12.21
CA ALA A 51 0.88 8.92 11.41
C ALA A 51 -0.41 9.33 10.69
N ILE A 52 -1.34 8.40 10.47
CA ILE A 52 -2.62 8.68 9.78
C ILE A 52 -3.71 9.07 10.79
N ASP A 53 -3.57 8.73 12.08
CA ASP A 53 -4.53 9.07 13.15
C ASP A 53 -5.99 8.75 12.76
N ILE A 54 -6.20 7.53 12.26
CA ILE A 54 -7.49 6.97 11.89
C ILE A 54 -7.67 5.65 12.63
N ASP A 55 -8.90 5.34 13.03
CA ASP A 55 -9.24 4.04 13.60
C ASP A 55 -9.11 2.93 12.54
N GLU A 56 -8.55 1.78 12.92
CA GLU A 56 -8.32 0.65 12.00
C GLU A 56 -9.62 0.11 11.41
N ALA A 57 -10.70 0.02 12.20
CA ALA A 57 -11.98 -0.47 11.71
C ALA A 57 -12.62 0.51 10.70
N VAL A 58 -12.33 1.81 10.83
CA VAL A 58 -12.73 2.81 9.82
C VAL A 58 -11.84 2.70 8.58
N TYR A 59 -10.53 2.56 8.76
CA TYR A 59 -9.58 2.38 7.66
C TYR A 59 -9.95 1.18 6.80
N ASP A 60 -10.29 0.05 7.41
CA ASP A 60 -10.58 -1.20 6.71
C ASP A 60 -11.83 -1.13 5.81
N GLN A 61 -12.80 -0.28 6.16
CA GLN A 61 -14.01 -0.05 5.35
C GLN A 61 -13.75 0.79 4.10
N LEU A 62 -12.60 1.45 4.00
CA LEU A 62 -12.27 2.29 2.85
C LEU A 62 -11.93 1.45 1.61
N SER A 63 -12.18 2.02 0.43
CA SER A 63 -11.67 1.46 -0.82
C SER A 63 -10.13 1.48 -0.84
N ASN A 64 -9.51 0.56 -1.59
CA ASN A 64 -8.06 0.53 -1.78
C ASN A 64 -7.51 1.88 -2.27
N THR A 65 -8.23 2.56 -3.17
CA THR A 65 -7.90 3.90 -3.64
C THR A 65 -7.86 4.93 -2.51
N ASN A 66 -8.87 4.95 -1.63
CA ASN A 66 -8.91 5.89 -0.50
C ASN A 66 -7.82 5.58 0.52
N LYS A 67 -7.58 4.29 0.81
CA LYS A 67 -6.46 3.83 1.66
C LYS A 67 -5.11 4.37 1.16
N PHE A 68 -4.87 4.28 -0.15
CA PHE A 68 -3.65 4.83 -0.77
C PHE A 68 -3.55 6.34 -0.63
N TYR A 69 -4.61 7.08 -0.96
CA TYR A 69 -4.56 8.55 -0.93
C TYR A 69 -4.40 9.12 0.49
N LEU A 70 -4.94 8.45 1.51
CA LEU A 70 -4.67 8.81 2.90
C LEU A 70 -3.18 8.65 3.24
N ALA A 71 -2.60 7.50 2.89
CA ALA A 71 -1.17 7.26 3.13
C ALA A 71 -0.29 8.25 2.36
N ARG A 72 -0.62 8.52 1.09
CA ARG A 72 0.07 9.51 0.26
C ARG A 72 -0.03 10.92 0.85
N GLY A 73 -1.18 11.30 1.38
CA GLY A 73 -1.37 12.59 2.06
C GLY A 73 -0.54 12.73 3.33
N ALA A 74 -0.35 11.63 4.08
CA ALA A 74 0.50 11.61 5.26
C ALA A 74 2.00 11.62 4.95
N PHE A 75 2.41 11.13 3.78
CA PHE A 75 3.81 11.04 3.34
C PHE A 75 3.99 11.49 1.88
N PRO A 76 3.73 12.75 1.54
CA PRO A 76 3.75 13.23 0.14
C PRO A 76 5.14 13.07 -0.51
N ASP A 77 6.21 13.27 0.25
CA ASP A 77 7.59 13.18 -0.25
C ASP A 77 8.09 11.74 -0.44
N ARG A 78 7.26 10.74 -0.13
CA ARG A 78 7.64 9.31 -0.13
C ARG A 78 6.72 8.46 -1.00
N GLU A 79 6.09 9.07 -1.99
CA GLU A 79 5.12 8.40 -2.84
C GLU A 79 5.71 7.15 -3.53
N GLN A 80 6.94 7.23 -4.05
CA GLN A 80 7.58 6.07 -4.69
C GLN A 80 7.83 4.91 -3.71
N GLU A 81 8.26 5.21 -2.48
CA GLU A 81 8.47 4.20 -1.45
C GLU A 81 7.16 3.55 -1.01
N LEU A 82 6.08 4.34 -0.90
CA LEU A 82 4.74 3.82 -0.64
C LEU A 82 4.29 2.87 -1.76
N ARG A 83 4.44 3.29 -3.02
CA ARG A 83 4.09 2.48 -4.19
C ARG A 83 4.86 1.16 -4.21
N ALA A 84 6.17 1.21 -4.02
CA ALA A 84 7.03 0.03 -3.96
C ALA A 84 6.62 -0.93 -2.83
N TYR A 85 6.42 -0.41 -1.61
CA TYR A 85 5.98 -1.23 -0.48
C TYR A 85 4.66 -1.93 -0.76
N ILE A 86 3.66 -1.21 -1.29
CA ILE A 86 2.34 -1.78 -1.58
C ILE A 86 2.43 -2.87 -2.65
N LEU A 87 3.14 -2.60 -3.76
CA LEU A 87 3.28 -3.57 -4.86
C LEU A 87 4.06 -4.82 -4.43
N GLU A 88 5.12 -4.67 -3.64
CA GLU A 88 5.84 -5.81 -3.07
C GLU A 88 4.91 -6.68 -2.22
N ARG A 89 4.12 -6.06 -1.33
CA ARG A 89 3.15 -6.79 -0.51
C ARG A 89 2.09 -7.46 -1.35
N PHE A 90 1.59 -6.78 -2.37
CA PHE A 90 0.62 -7.35 -3.31
C PHE A 90 1.20 -8.59 -4.02
N TYR A 91 2.39 -8.49 -4.61
CA TYR A 91 3.07 -9.60 -5.29
C TYR A 91 3.35 -10.78 -4.36
N LYS A 92 3.71 -10.52 -3.11
CA LYS A 92 3.85 -11.58 -2.10
C LYS A 92 2.55 -12.37 -1.87
N PHE A 93 1.38 -11.75 -2.02
CA PHE A 93 0.09 -12.43 -1.84
C PHE A 93 -0.42 -13.11 -3.11
N VAL A 94 0.04 -12.68 -4.29
CA VAL A 94 -0.38 -13.25 -5.57
C VAL A 94 0.61 -14.24 -6.20
N SER A 95 1.80 -14.40 -5.62
CA SER A 95 2.79 -15.43 -5.96
C SER A 95 2.59 -16.71 -5.15
#